data_AF-A0A928I3V3-F1
#
_entry.id   AF-A0A928I3V3-F1
#
_cell.length_a   1.000
_cell.length_b   1.000
_cell.length_c   1.000
_cell.angle_alpha   90.00
_cell.angle_beta   90.00
_cell.angle_gamma   90.00
#
_symmetry.space_group_name_H-M   'P 1'
#
loop_
_entity.id
_entity.type
_entity.pdbx_description
1 polymer ?
#
loop_
_entity_poly.entity_id
_entity_poly.type
_entity_poly.pdbx_seq_one_letter_code
_entity_poly.pdbx_strand_id
1 'polypeptide(L)'
;MAKKKKDKFHSMNEFRKNYSKRSLGHPDFVFGCSGDTYHSFGLTHTPKQEYHSVKLTQNPNPSDTRDSYLQTKVKHTPKKYFGSAKSDWGFHSDDRAYVRHKVKKYRKKNK
;
A
#
# COMPACT_ATOMS: atom_id res chain seq x y z
N MET A 1 -29.65 -17.09 10.44
CA MET A 1 -28.33 -16.42 10.47
C MET A 1 -27.89 -16.11 9.04
N ALA A 2 -27.90 -14.85 8.61
CA ALA A 2 -27.53 -14.49 7.25
C ALA A 2 -26.03 -14.71 7.02
N LYS A 3 -25.66 -15.53 6.02
CA LYS A 3 -24.27 -15.68 5.56
C LYS A 3 -23.79 -14.30 5.08
N LYS A 4 -22.90 -13.64 5.84
CA LYS A 4 -22.23 -12.41 5.38
C LYS A 4 -21.53 -12.74 4.05
N LYS A 5 -22.02 -12.16 2.94
CA LYS A 5 -21.34 -12.24 1.65
C LYS A 5 -19.91 -11.71 1.88
N LYS A 6 -18.89 -12.49 1.55
CA LYS A 6 -17.51 -12.00 1.55
C LYS A 6 -17.46 -10.80 0.60
N ASP A 7 -17.03 -9.65 1.10
CA ASP A 7 -16.87 -8.47 0.26
C ASP A 7 -15.96 -8.80 -0.93
N LYS A 8 -16.35 -8.38 -2.13
CA LYS A 8 -15.55 -8.60 -3.33
C LYS A 8 -14.28 -7.76 -3.24
N PHE A 9 -13.14 -8.36 -3.58
CA PHE A 9 -11.88 -7.64 -3.65
C PHE A 9 -11.82 -6.80 -4.92
N HIS A 10 -11.74 -5.48 -4.77
CA HIS A 10 -11.53 -4.52 -5.85
C HIS A 10 -10.05 -4.17 -5.93
N SER A 11 -9.44 -4.34 -7.11
CA SER A 11 -8.04 -3.96 -7.32
C SER A 11 -7.92 -2.45 -7.47
N MET A 12 -6.91 -1.86 -6.86
CA MET A 12 -6.63 -0.43 -6.90
C MET A 12 -5.15 -0.20 -7.20
N ASN A 13 -4.79 1.03 -7.54
CA ASN A 13 -3.42 1.42 -7.83
C ASN A 13 -3.22 2.88 -7.42
N GLU A 14 -3.42 3.17 -6.14
CA GLU A 14 -3.47 4.53 -5.62
C GLU A 14 -2.49 4.71 -4.46
N PHE A 15 -1.91 5.90 -4.34
CA PHE A 15 -1.18 6.29 -3.15
C PHE A 15 -2.06 7.17 -2.29
N ARG A 16 -2.12 6.87 -0.99
CA ARG A 16 -2.94 7.61 -0.02
C ARG A 16 -2.17 7.78 1.28
N LYS A 17 -2.34 8.92 1.95
CA LYS A 17 -1.82 9.09 3.31
C LYS A 17 -2.69 8.31 4.29
N ASN A 18 -2.06 7.54 5.17
CA ASN A 18 -2.72 6.76 6.19
C ASN A 18 -2.59 7.45 7.56
N TYR A 19 -3.69 8.01 8.06
CA TYR A 19 -3.77 8.73 9.33
C TYR A 19 -4.12 7.84 10.52
N SER A 20 -4.06 6.51 10.37
CA SER A 20 -4.21 5.61 11.51
C SER A 20 -3.08 5.83 12.53
N LYS A 21 -3.35 5.54 13.81
CA LYS A 21 -2.36 5.64 14.90
C LYS A 21 -1.06 4.86 14.63
N ARG A 22 -1.11 3.84 13.77
CA ARG A 22 0.05 3.01 13.41
C ARG A 22 0.89 3.60 12.28
N SER A 23 0.26 4.33 11.37
CA SER A 23 0.93 4.89 10.19
C SER A 23 1.19 6.39 10.32
N LEU A 24 0.59 7.09 11.28
CA LEU A 24 0.93 8.48 11.65
C LEU A 24 1.06 9.47 10.46
N GLY A 25 0.24 9.29 9.41
CA GLY A 25 0.27 10.13 8.21
C GLY A 25 1.27 9.71 7.14
N HIS A 26 2.00 8.60 7.33
CA HIS A 26 2.85 8.01 6.31
C HIS A 26 2.03 7.64 5.05
N PRO A 27 2.61 7.82 3.86
CA PRO A 27 1.97 7.40 2.63
C PRO A 27 1.96 5.87 2.53
N ASP A 28 0.88 5.33 2.02
CA ASP A 28 0.68 3.91 1.77
C ASP A 28 0.25 3.73 0.30
N PHE A 29 0.75 2.68 -0.34
CA PHE A 29 0.29 2.24 -1.64
C PHE A 29 -0.88 1.27 -1.49
N VAL A 30 -2.07 1.72 -1.87
CA VAL A 30 -3.33 0.97 -1.82
C VAL A 30 -3.48 0.18 -3.12
N PHE A 31 -3.33 -1.15 -3.01
CA PHE A 31 -3.44 -2.06 -4.15
C PHE A 31 -4.82 -2.74 -4.24
N GLY A 32 -5.67 -2.57 -3.21
CA GLY A 32 -7.05 -3.02 -3.31
C GLY A 32 -7.91 -2.69 -2.09
N CYS A 33 -9.20 -2.92 -2.24
CA CYS A 33 -10.18 -2.78 -1.18
C CYS A 33 -11.09 -4.00 -1.09
N SER A 34 -11.54 -4.30 0.12
CA SER A 34 -12.56 -5.30 0.39
C SER A 34 -13.49 -4.70 1.44
N GLY A 35 -14.75 -4.44 1.07
CA GLY A 35 -15.72 -3.81 1.96
C GLY A 35 -15.27 -2.41 2.38
N ASP A 36 -15.12 -2.19 3.69
CA ASP A 36 -14.62 -0.94 4.28
C ASP A 36 -13.12 -0.96 4.63
N THR A 37 -12.36 -1.93 4.10
CA THR A 37 -10.93 -2.06 4.40
C THR A 37 -10.10 -1.90 3.13
N TYR A 38 -9.05 -1.07 3.22
CA TYR A 38 -7.99 -1.02 2.21
C TYR A 38 -6.86 -1.99 2.57
N HIS A 39 -6.35 -2.63 1.52
CA HIS A 39 -5.15 -3.45 1.51
C HIS A 39 -4.02 -2.63 0.89
N SER A 40 -2.96 -2.41 1.66
CA SER A 40 -1.91 -1.49 1.27
C SER A 40 -0.53 -1.91 1.71
N PHE A 41 0.50 -1.34 1.10
CA PHE A 41 1.89 -1.42 1.52
C PHE A 41 2.35 -0.06 2.04
N GLY A 42 3.04 -0.04 3.17
CA GLY A 42 3.53 1.21 3.74
C GLY A 42 4.77 1.75 3.03
N LEU A 43 4.87 3.06 2.88
CA LEU A 43 6.09 3.73 2.46
C LEU A 43 6.73 4.46 3.64
N THR A 44 8.04 4.37 3.76
CA THR A 44 8.83 5.05 4.78
C THR A 44 10.14 5.55 4.19
N HIS A 45 10.67 6.65 4.72
CA HIS A 45 12.04 7.08 4.43
C HIS A 45 13.08 6.39 5.30
N THR A 46 12.65 5.90 6.46
CA THR A 46 13.54 5.25 7.43
C THR A 46 13.01 3.83 7.65
N PRO A 47 13.62 2.82 6.99
CA PRO A 47 13.25 1.44 7.23
C PRO A 47 13.69 1.09 8.66
N LYS A 48 12.81 0.47 9.44
CA LYS A 48 13.20 -0.11 10.72
C LYS A 48 13.54 -1.57 10.51
N GLN A 49 14.53 -2.08 11.23
CA GLN A 49 15.01 -3.46 11.12
C GLN A 49 13.89 -4.51 11.39
N GLU A 50 12.90 -4.15 12.21
CA GLU A 50 11.72 -4.97 12.50
C GLU A 50 10.80 -5.18 11.27
N TYR A 51 10.82 -4.25 10.31
CA TYR A 51 9.96 -4.30 9.12
C TYR A 51 10.77 -4.64 7.88
N HIS A 52 10.43 -5.77 7.26
CA HIS A 52 10.95 -6.15 5.95
C HIS A 52 10.54 -5.10 4.90
N SER A 53 11.49 -4.24 4.56
CA SER A 53 11.30 -3.11 3.64
C SER A 53 12.27 -3.25 2.49
N VAL A 54 11.84 -2.88 1.28
CA VAL A 54 12.68 -2.88 0.09
C VAL A 54 12.90 -1.44 -0.34
N LYS A 55 14.16 -1.07 -0.57
CA LYS A 55 14.50 0.24 -1.14
C LYS A 55 13.92 0.33 -2.54
N LEU A 56 13.20 1.41 -2.81
CA LEU A 56 12.68 1.71 -4.14
C LEU A 56 13.77 2.39 -4.97
N THR A 57 13.70 2.19 -6.29
CA THR A 57 14.62 2.81 -7.25
C THR A 57 14.45 4.32 -7.25
N GLN A 58 13.19 4.78 -7.19
CA GLN A 58 12.84 6.18 -7.08
C GLN A 58 11.70 6.36 -6.07
N ASN A 59 11.68 7.51 -5.40
CA ASN A 59 10.56 7.86 -4.54
C ASN A 59 9.27 7.97 -5.38
N PRO A 60 8.18 7.27 -4.98
CA PRO A 60 6.91 7.42 -5.69
C PRO A 60 6.33 8.83 -5.64
N ASN A 61 6.78 9.65 -4.69
CA ASN A 61 6.48 11.07 -4.66
C ASN A 61 7.41 11.85 -5.60
N PRO A 62 6.92 12.41 -6.72
CA PRO A 62 7.77 13.14 -7.66
C PRO A 62 8.39 14.41 -7.05
N SER A 63 7.79 14.95 -5.99
CA SER A 63 8.30 16.16 -5.32
C SER A 63 9.38 15.89 -4.27
N ASP A 64 9.72 14.61 -4.02
CA ASP A 64 10.65 14.23 -2.95
C ASP A 64 11.79 13.38 -3.51
N THR A 65 13.00 13.90 -3.41
CA THR A 65 14.21 13.27 -3.93
C THR A 65 14.84 12.28 -2.95
N ARG A 66 14.32 12.18 -1.72
CA ARG A 66 14.85 11.27 -0.71
C ARG A 66 14.51 9.82 -1.03
N ASP A 67 15.37 8.93 -0.58
CA ASP A 67 15.13 7.49 -0.62
C ASP A 67 13.80 7.13 0.01
N SER A 68 13.10 6.18 -0.62
CA SER A 68 11.82 5.64 -0.15
C SER A 68 11.90 4.13 -0.08
N TYR A 69 11.29 3.56 0.94
CA TYR A 69 11.31 2.14 1.22
C TYR A 69 9.87 1.63 1.30
N LEU A 70 9.59 0.56 0.56
CA LEU A 70 8.31 -0.12 0.55
C LEU A 70 8.30 -1.25 1.57
N GLN A 71 7.43 -1.16 2.56
CA GLN A 71 7.16 -2.25 3.50
C GLN A 71 6.45 -3.39 2.78
N THR A 72 7.04 -4.59 2.83
CA THR A 72 6.52 -5.78 2.13
C THR A 72 5.34 -6.44 2.84
N LYS A 73 5.06 -6.05 4.09
CA LYS A 73 3.92 -6.54 4.87
C LYS A 73 2.66 -5.78 4.46
N VAL A 74 1.62 -6.53 4.10
CA VAL A 74 0.31 -5.95 3.79
C VAL A 74 -0.33 -5.40 5.06
N LYS A 75 -0.75 -4.14 5.00
CA LYS A 75 -1.60 -3.50 5.99
C LYS A 75 -3.05 -3.62 5.59
N HIS A 76 -3.88 -3.92 6.59
CA HIS A 76 -5.34 -3.88 6.50
C HIS A 76 -5.79 -2.70 7.33
N THR A 77 -6.32 -1.66 6.70
CA THR A 77 -6.70 -0.44 7.41
C THR A 77 -8.06 0.05 6.91
N PRO A 78 -8.98 0.43 7.82
CA PRO A 78 -10.28 0.97 7.43
C PRO A 78 -10.17 2.20 6.52
N LYS A 79 -11.05 2.33 5.53
CA LYS A 79 -11.00 3.39 4.52
C LYS A 79 -11.03 4.79 5.14
N LYS A 80 -11.77 4.97 6.24
CA LYS A 80 -11.88 6.23 6.98
C LYS A 80 -10.54 6.83 7.46
N TYR A 81 -9.49 6.01 7.58
CA TYR A 81 -8.16 6.50 7.98
C TYR A 81 -7.31 6.98 6.80
N PHE A 82 -7.77 6.81 5.56
CA PHE A 82 -7.03 7.23 4.39
C PHE A 82 -7.53 8.58 3.88
N GLY A 83 -6.58 9.42 3.49
CA GLY A 83 -6.87 10.66 2.79
C GLY A 83 -7.23 10.47 1.33
N SER A 84 -7.21 11.59 0.60
CA SER A 84 -7.37 11.62 -0.85
C SER A 84 -6.27 10.84 -1.57
N ALA A 85 -6.63 10.27 -2.72
CA ALA A 85 -5.68 9.64 -3.63
C ALA A 85 -4.71 10.69 -4.19
N LYS A 86 -3.45 10.30 -4.35
CA LYS A 86 -2.41 11.10 -5.00
C LYS A 86 -2.24 10.58 -6.42
N SER A 87 -2.78 11.32 -7.39
CA SER A 87 -2.75 10.98 -8.83
C SER A 87 -1.34 11.02 -9.40
N ASP A 88 -0.51 11.93 -8.91
CA ASP A 88 0.81 12.22 -9.47
C ASP A 88 1.90 11.28 -8.91
N TRP A 89 1.51 10.43 -7.96
CA TRP A 89 2.43 9.48 -7.34
C TRP A 89 2.46 8.18 -8.13
N GLY A 90 3.65 7.63 -8.33
CA GLY A 90 3.83 6.45 -9.16
C GLY A 90 5.12 5.73 -8.88
N PHE A 91 5.09 4.40 -8.89
CA PHE A 91 6.32 3.62 -8.89
C PHE A 91 7.09 3.76 -10.21
N HIS A 92 8.42 3.72 -10.11
CA HIS A 92 9.33 3.54 -11.25
C HIS A 92 9.03 2.22 -11.99
N SER A 93 9.41 2.12 -13.26
CA SER A 93 9.13 0.93 -14.10
C SER A 93 9.62 -0.38 -13.47
N ASP A 94 10.83 -0.35 -12.90
CA ASP A 94 11.46 -1.53 -12.30
C ASP A 94 10.74 -1.96 -11.01
N ASP A 95 10.37 -0.98 -10.18
CA ASP A 95 9.64 -1.21 -8.94
C ASP A 95 8.21 -1.70 -9.22
N ARG A 96 7.55 -1.21 -10.29
CA ARG A 96 6.20 -1.65 -10.69
C ARG A 96 6.13 -3.15 -10.89
N ALA A 97 7.14 -3.76 -11.53
CA ALA A 97 7.18 -5.20 -11.76
C ALA A 97 7.24 -5.97 -10.43
N TYR A 98 8.09 -5.52 -9.52
CA TYR A 98 8.24 -6.10 -8.17
C TYR A 98 6.94 -5.97 -7.36
N VAL A 99 6.35 -4.78 -7.30
CA VAL A 99 5.10 -4.52 -6.57
C VAL A 99 3.96 -5.36 -7.13
N ARG A 100 3.80 -5.40 -8.45
CA ARG A 100 2.79 -6.23 -9.12
C ARG A 100 2.94 -7.70 -8.76
N HIS A 101 4.16 -8.21 -8.72
CA HIS A 101 4.42 -9.60 -8.32
C HIS A 101 4.01 -9.85 -6.86
N LYS A 102 4.30 -8.93 -5.93
CA LYS A 102 3.88 -9.02 -4.52
C LYS A 102 2.36 -9.00 -4.36
N VAL A 103 1.68 -8.08 -5.05
CA VAL A 103 0.20 -8.01 -5.05
C VAL A 103 -0.39 -9.31 -5.60
N LYS A 104 0.14 -9.84 -6.71
CA LYS A 104 -0.31 -11.12 -7.29
C LYS A 104 -0.11 -12.29 -6.32
N LYS A 105 1.04 -12.39 -5.66
CA LYS A 105 1.33 -13.42 -4.65
C LYS A 105 0.36 -13.32 -3.47
N TYR A 106 0.09 -12.11 -2.98
CA TYR A 106 -0.88 -11.88 -1.93
C TYR A 106 -2.29 -12.33 -2.34
N ARG A 107 -2.76 -11.93 -3.53
CA ARG A 107 -4.08 -12.33 -4.05
C ARG A 107 -4.21 -13.84 -4.18
N LYS A 108 -3.19 -14.54 -4.68
CA LYS A 108 -3.20 -16.01 -4.79
C LYS A 108 -3.32 -16.70 -3.42
N LYS A 109 -2.69 -16.17 -2.38
CA LYS A 109 -2.75 -16.73 -1.03
C LYS A 109 -4.11 -16.52 -0.34
N ASN A 110 -4.84 -15.45 -0.70
CA ASN A 110 -6.10 -15.06 -0.06
C ASN A 110 -7.34 -15.31 -0.95
N LYS A 111 -7.16 -15.97 -2.10
CA LYS A 111 -8.26 -16.44 -2.95
C LYS A 111 -8.75 -17.78 -2.41
#